data_AF-A0A920A517-F1
#
_entry.id   AF-A0A920A517-F1
#
_cell.length_a   1.000
_cell.length_b   1.000
_cell.length_c   1.000
_cell.angle_alpha   90.00
_cell.angle_beta   90.00
_cell.angle_gamma   90.00
#
_symmetry.space_group_name_H-M   'P 1'
#
loop_
_entity.id
_entity.type
_entity.pdbx_description
1 polymer ?
#
loop_
_entity_poly.entity_id
_entity_poly.type
_entity_poly.pdbx_seq_one_letter_code
_entity_poly.pdbx_strand_id
1 'polypeptide(L)'
;MDGFDNLEEEILKLSGGSLFQEKLIIKIKHLEGRFPEILKKLIEEDKFNTNDQNVFIIESAQTKLNKTAKWVKALDANLEIINCNKLNIYEEKLWLKNQLSFLPEKYLSVVGSAIHNNFTGNLLMQKNEVSILKLVEDEKIEETIKNYSAMQNHEIFDLENAIICTDFDRARKIINSIRNNNSSVPPLVSWILSKVISSCYGIKSSNGKPNLYDLGIWRDVQSEYMSFSNKIDFNQIDSLANAFLLDKSSKGIHPINSWNVLETIISDLENSLLSN
;
A
#
# COMPACT_ATOMS: atom_id res chain seq x y z
N MET A 1 11.58 -15.60 20.81
CA MET A 1 11.83 -15.27 22.22
C MET A 1 11.09 -14.00 22.52
N ASP A 2 10.29 -14.01 23.59
CA ASP A 2 9.52 -12.86 24.01
C ASP A 2 10.38 -12.04 24.98
N GLY A 3 11.00 -10.98 24.45
CA GLY A 3 11.80 -10.03 25.22
C GLY A 3 13.29 -10.01 24.87
N PHE A 4 13.92 -8.87 25.15
CA PHE A 4 15.37 -8.66 25.05
C PHE A 4 16.12 -9.02 26.35
N ASP A 5 15.37 -9.51 27.35
CA ASP A 5 15.92 -9.93 28.63
C ASP A 5 16.76 -11.20 28.40
N ASN A 6 18.02 -11.18 28.87
CA ASN A 6 19.06 -12.21 28.68
C ASN A 6 19.70 -12.29 27.29
N LEU A 7 19.45 -11.34 26.37
CA LEU A 7 20.05 -11.37 25.03
C LEU A 7 21.60 -11.40 25.06
N GLU A 8 22.23 -10.69 25.99
CA GLU A 8 23.69 -10.67 26.15
C GLU A 8 24.25 -12.05 26.53
N GLU A 9 23.61 -12.77 27.46
CA GLU A 9 24.03 -14.13 27.82
C GLU A 9 23.88 -15.12 26.67
N GLU A 10 22.83 -14.98 25.88
CA GLU A 10 22.61 -15.84 24.72
C GLU A 10 23.59 -15.55 23.59
N ILE A 11 23.86 -14.29 23.30
CA ILE A 11 24.87 -13.92 22.30
C ILE A 11 26.24 -14.43 22.76
N LEU A 12 26.58 -14.33 24.04
CA LEU A 12 27.84 -14.90 24.56
C LEU A 12 27.88 -16.43 24.44
N LYS A 13 26.78 -17.13 24.76
CA LYS A 13 26.67 -18.59 24.56
C LYS A 13 26.85 -18.99 23.11
N LEU A 14 26.21 -18.26 22.19
CA LEU A 14 26.26 -18.53 20.75
C LEU A 14 27.64 -18.18 20.17
N SER A 15 28.25 -17.09 20.61
CA SER A 15 29.59 -16.65 20.22
C SER A 15 30.72 -17.51 20.79
N GLY A 16 30.45 -18.31 21.83
CA GLY A 16 31.40 -19.27 22.41
C GLY A 16 31.79 -20.43 21.47
N GLY A 17 31.11 -20.55 20.33
CA GLY A 17 31.39 -21.55 19.31
C GLY A 17 30.74 -22.90 19.60
N SER A 18 30.32 -23.59 18.54
CA SER A 18 29.89 -24.98 18.63
C SER A 18 31.13 -25.88 18.73
N LEU A 19 31.11 -26.86 19.65
CA LEU A 19 32.09 -27.96 19.69
C LEU A 19 32.16 -28.72 18.35
N PHE A 20 31.15 -28.58 17.50
CA PHE A 20 31.01 -29.26 16.22
C PHE A 20 31.34 -28.40 14.99
N GLN A 21 31.88 -27.18 15.16
CA GLN A 21 32.22 -26.25 14.06
C GLN A 21 31.04 -25.92 13.12
N GLU A 22 29.81 -25.99 13.62
CA GLU A 22 28.62 -25.62 12.85
C GLU A 22 28.53 -24.10 12.69
N LYS A 23 28.31 -23.65 11.44
CA LYS A 23 28.06 -22.24 11.16
C LYS A 23 26.60 -21.89 11.47
N LEU A 24 26.37 -20.92 12.35
CA LEU A 24 25.02 -20.51 12.76
C LEU A 24 24.59 -19.19 12.12
N ILE A 25 23.31 -19.09 11.75
CA ILE A 25 22.66 -17.83 11.37
C ILE A 25 21.69 -17.45 12.48
N ILE A 26 21.94 -16.32 13.14
CA ILE A 26 21.18 -15.85 14.29
C ILE A 26 20.42 -14.59 13.89
N LYS A 27 19.10 -14.69 13.88
CA LYS A 27 18.21 -13.57 13.50
C LYS A 27 17.57 -12.93 14.72
N ILE A 28 17.89 -11.65 14.94
CA ILE A 28 17.30 -10.81 15.98
C ILE A 28 16.25 -9.90 15.32
N LYS A 29 15.03 -9.85 15.86
CA LYS A 29 13.93 -9.03 15.33
C LYS A 29 13.51 -7.97 16.34
N HIS A 30 13.63 -6.70 15.95
CA HIS A 30 13.10 -5.53 16.63
C HIS A 30 12.01 -4.93 15.76
N LEU A 31 10.74 -5.28 16.01
CA LEU A 31 9.64 -4.94 15.12
C LEU A 31 8.96 -3.61 15.48
N GLU A 32 9.06 -3.15 16.73
CA GLU A 32 8.37 -1.94 17.21
C GLU A 32 9.12 -1.27 18.35
N GLY A 33 8.86 0.03 18.54
CA GLY A 33 9.38 0.80 19.67
C GLY A 33 10.74 1.46 19.43
N ARG A 34 11.37 1.89 20.52
CA ARG A 34 12.73 2.45 20.48
C ARG A 34 13.74 1.32 20.37
N PHE A 35 14.79 1.56 19.58
CA PHE A 35 15.89 0.60 19.44
C PHE A 35 16.43 0.17 20.82
N PRO A 36 16.46 -1.15 21.13
CA PRO A 36 16.78 -1.67 22.46
C PRO A 36 18.16 -1.25 22.96
N GLU A 37 18.26 -0.84 24.23
CA GLU A 37 19.55 -0.42 24.79
C GLU A 37 20.58 -1.54 24.84
N ILE A 38 20.14 -2.77 25.10
CA ILE A 38 21.05 -3.92 25.12
C ILE A 38 21.73 -4.13 23.77
N LEU A 39 21.00 -3.95 22.66
CA LEU A 39 21.57 -4.05 21.32
C LEU A 39 22.58 -2.95 21.04
N LYS A 40 22.32 -1.71 21.49
CA LYS A 40 23.28 -0.61 21.34
C LYS A 40 24.59 -0.92 22.05
N LYS A 41 24.51 -1.38 23.30
CA LYS A 41 25.67 -1.79 24.09
C LYS A 41 26.47 -2.88 23.37
N LEU A 42 25.81 -3.94 22.90
CA LEU A 42 26.47 -5.06 22.22
C LEU A 42 27.12 -4.67 20.89
N ILE A 43 26.53 -3.71 20.16
CA ILE A 43 27.13 -3.14 18.94
C ILE A 43 28.37 -2.32 19.30
N GLU A 44 28.29 -1.46 20.32
CA GLU A 44 29.41 -0.63 20.79
C GLU A 44 30.58 -1.48 21.30
N GLU A 45 30.30 -2.65 21.87
CA GLU A 45 31.29 -3.62 22.37
C GLU A 45 31.78 -4.61 21.31
N ASP A 46 31.36 -4.46 20.04
CA ASP A 46 31.70 -5.33 18.91
C ASP A 46 31.42 -6.82 19.14
N LYS A 47 30.34 -7.15 19.88
CA LYS A 47 30.01 -8.55 20.22
C LYS A 47 29.44 -9.38 19.07
N PHE A 48 29.08 -8.73 17.97
CA PHE A 48 28.50 -9.37 16.77
C PHE A 48 29.56 -9.78 15.74
N ASN A 49 30.77 -9.26 15.86
CA ASN A 49 31.91 -9.65 15.05
C ASN A 49 32.45 -10.98 15.58
N THR A 50 32.14 -12.08 14.89
CA THR A 50 32.57 -13.42 15.30
C THR A 50 33.57 -14.00 14.31
N ASN A 51 34.45 -14.89 14.81
CA ASN A 51 35.53 -15.54 14.06
C ASN A 51 35.03 -16.53 12.99
N ASP A 52 34.21 -16.09 12.05
CA ASP A 52 33.67 -16.82 10.88
C ASP A 52 32.72 -18.00 11.16
N GLN A 53 32.34 -18.21 12.43
CA GLN A 53 31.42 -19.29 12.82
C GLN A 53 29.95 -18.83 12.83
N ASN A 54 29.67 -17.57 13.19
CA ASN A 54 28.28 -17.11 13.32
C ASN A 54 28.00 -15.90 12.43
N VAL A 55 26.81 -15.85 11.83
CA VAL A 55 26.29 -14.70 11.10
C VAL A 55 25.09 -14.14 11.86
N PHE A 56 25.16 -12.86 12.21
CA PHE A 56 24.05 -12.16 12.86
C PHE A 56 23.26 -11.33 11.85
N ILE A 57 21.93 -11.43 11.92
CA ILE A 57 21.01 -10.59 11.14
C ILE A 57 20.11 -9.86 12.13
N ILE A 58 20.24 -8.53 12.19
CA ILE A 58 19.42 -7.67 13.03
C ILE A 58 18.38 -6.98 12.14
N GLU A 59 17.13 -7.44 12.22
CA GLU A 59 15.98 -6.81 11.56
C GLU A 59 15.38 -5.76 12.50
N SER A 60 15.28 -4.51 12.06
CA SER A 60 14.81 -3.40 12.88
C SER A 60 13.81 -2.52 12.14
N ALA A 61 12.71 -2.15 12.79
CA ALA A 61 11.73 -1.18 12.27
C ALA A 61 12.18 0.29 12.40
N GLN A 62 13.40 0.53 12.89
CA GLN A 62 13.95 1.88 13.06
C GLN A 62 14.21 2.54 11.69
N THR A 63 13.43 3.57 11.34
CA THR A 63 13.52 4.25 10.04
C THR A 63 14.56 5.38 10.00
N LYS A 64 15.02 5.87 11.15
CA LYS A 64 15.98 6.98 11.24
C LYS A 64 17.08 6.65 12.24
N LEU A 65 18.32 6.77 11.80
CA LEU A 65 19.53 6.61 12.61
C LEU A 65 20.20 7.97 12.80
N ASN A 66 20.45 8.35 14.05
CA ASN A 66 21.23 9.54 14.34
C ASN A 66 22.73 9.22 14.18
N LYS A 67 23.33 9.62 13.05
CA LYS A 67 24.74 9.40 12.72
C LYS A 67 25.75 9.95 13.75
N THR A 68 25.31 10.85 14.64
CA THR A 68 26.17 11.39 15.70
C THR A 68 26.22 10.50 16.95
N ALA A 69 25.24 9.61 17.14
CA ALA A 69 25.16 8.73 18.29
C ALA A 69 26.28 7.67 18.26
N LYS A 70 26.87 7.37 19.42
CA LYS A 70 27.99 6.43 19.55
C LYS A 70 27.69 5.06 18.95
N TRP A 71 26.59 4.43 19.36
CA TRP A 71 26.17 3.13 18.82
C TRP A 71 25.93 3.12 17.30
N VAL A 72 25.53 4.24 16.68
CA VAL A 72 25.35 4.31 15.22
C VAL A 72 26.71 4.36 14.52
N LYS A 73 27.70 5.05 15.09
CA LYS A 73 29.07 5.04 14.56
C LYS A 73 29.72 3.66 14.70
N ALA A 74 29.46 2.96 15.80
CA ALA A 74 29.91 1.58 15.98
C ALA A 74 29.19 0.63 15.02
N LEU A 75 27.90 0.82 14.79
CA LEU A 75 27.12 0.08 13.79
C LEU A 75 27.74 0.24 12.40
N ASP A 76 27.98 1.48 11.95
CA ASP A 76 28.60 1.78 10.64
C ASP A 76 30.02 1.19 10.49
N ALA A 77 30.75 1.01 11.60
CA ALA A 77 32.13 0.50 11.58
C ALA A 77 32.20 -1.04 11.62
N ASN A 78 31.29 -1.68 12.33
CA ASN A 78 31.37 -3.09 12.68
C ASN A 78 30.37 -3.97 11.90
N LEU A 79 29.32 -3.38 11.31
CA LEU A 79 28.21 -4.09 10.69
C LEU A 79 27.82 -3.46 9.34
N GLU A 80 27.34 -4.29 8.42
CA GLU A 80 26.77 -3.81 7.15
C GLU A 80 25.31 -3.39 7.35
N ILE A 81 24.97 -2.15 6.99
CA ILE A 81 23.61 -1.61 7.14
C ILE A 81 22.86 -1.69 5.80
N ILE A 82 21.80 -2.50 5.78
CA ILE A 82 20.88 -2.58 4.64
C ILE A 82 19.63 -1.74 4.93
N ASN A 83 19.47 -0.64 4.20
CA ASN A 83 18.30 0.23 4.31
C ASN A 83 17.13 -0.28 3.48
N CYS A 84 16.09 -0.79 4.13
CA CYS A 84 14.86 -1.30 3.51
C CYS A 84 13.74 -0.24 3.50
N ASN A 85 14.03 0.96 2.98
CA ASN A 85 13.05 2.04 2.94
C ASN A 85 11.92 1.76 1.96
N LYS A 86 10.75 2.36 2.21
CA LYS A 86 9.65 2.37 1.24
C LYS A 86 10.13 3.08 -0.03
N LEU A 87 9.94 2.43 -1.17
CA LEU A 87 10.23 3.00 -2.47
C LEU A 87 9.23 4.13 -2.77
N ASN A 88 9.72 5.22 -3.35
CA ASN A 88 8.84 6.19 -3.99
C ASN A 88 8.29 5.63 -5.31
N ILE A 89 7.31 6.30 -5.91
CA ILE A 89 6.61 5.82 -7.12
C ILE A 89 7.59 5.55 -8.28
N TYR A 90 8.61 6.39 -8.46
CA TYR A 90 9.60 6.22 -9.52
C TYR A 90 10.50 5.01 -9.25
N GLU A 91 11.01 4.89 -8.03
CA GLU A 91 11.84 3.76 -7.60
C GLU A 91 11.09 2.43 -7.68
N GLU A 92 9.80 2.43 -7.33
CA GLU A 92 8.91 1.28 -7.42
C GLU A 92 8.71 0.83 -8.87
N LYS A 93 8.45 1.77 -9.79
CA LYS A 93 8.36 1.47 -11.23
C LYS A 93 9.68 0.91 -11.76
N LEU A 94 10.82 1.46 -11.35
CA LEU A 94 12.13 0.96 -11.75
C LEU A 94 12.42 -0.43 -11.20
N TRP A 95 12.11 -0.68 -9.93
CA TRP A 95 12.23 -1.98 -9.31
C TRP A 95 11.37 -3.03 -10.03
N LEU A 96 10.10 -2.71 -10.31
CA LEU A 96 9.19 -3.60 -11.02
C LEU A 96 9.66 -3.89 -12.45
N LYS A 97 10.15 -2.86 -13.17
CA LYS A 97 10.76 -3.04 -14.50
C LYS A 97 11.92 -4.04 -14.44
N ASN A 98 12.79 -3.95 -13.44
CA ASN A 98 13.90 -4.89 -13.26
C ASN A 98 13.40 -6.31 -12.94
N GLN A 99 12.35 -6.44 -12.12
CA GLN A 99 11.74 -7.74 -11.82
C GLN A 99 11.13 -8.42 -13.04
N LEU A 100 10.62 -7.64 -13.99
CA LEU A 100 9.99 -8.10 -15.24
C LEU A 100 10.99 -8.30 -16.40
N SER A 101 12.29 -8.16 -16.17
CA SER A 101 13.34 -8.26 -17.21
C SER A 101 13.40 -9.59 -17.96
N PHE A 102 12.73 -10.63 -17.46
CA PHE A 102 12.57 -11.92 -18.16
C PHE A 102 11.55 -11.86 -19.31
N LEU A 103 10.68 -10.84 -19.34
CA LEU A 103 9.72 -10.64 -20.42
C LEU A 103 10.34 -9.87 -21.58
N PRO A 104 9.94 -10.16 -22.83
CA PRO A 104 10.22 -9.29 -23.98
C PRO A 104 9.80 -7.84 -23.73
N GLU A 105 10.62 -6.90 -24.19
CA GLU A 105 10.43 -5.46 -23.96
C GLU A 105 9.05 -4.96 -24.40
N LYS A 106 8.50 -5.52 -25.49
CA LYS A 106 7.16 -5.21 -26.01
C LYS A 106 6.03 -5.42 -25.00
N TYR A 107 6.21 -6.29 -23.99
CA TYR A 107 5.19 -6.56 -22.98
C TYR A 107 5.39 -5.76 -21.68
N LEU A 108 6.57 -5.20 -21.45
CA LEU A 108 6.90 -4.52 -20.18
C LEU A 108 5.95 -3.37 -19.90
N SER A 109 5.59 -2.59 -20.92
CA SER A 109 4.67 -1.46 -20.74
C SER A 109 3.26 -1.90 -20.35
N VAL A 110 2.79 -3.05 -20.84
CA VAL A 110 1.44 -3.55 -20.58
C VAL A 110 1.38 -4.18 -19.19
N VAL A 111 2.28 -5.13 -18.93
CA VAL A 111 2.32 -5.90 -17.68
C VAL A 111 2.78 -5.03 -16.52
N GLY A 112 3.83 -4.25 -16.72
CA GLY A 112 4.39 -3.37 -15.68
C GLY A 112 3.37 -2.33 -15.22
N SER A 113 2.65 -1.69 -16.16
CA SER A 113 1.58 -0.75 -15.82
C SER A 113 0.43 -1.45 -15.11
N ALA A 114 -0.01 -2.62 -15.59
CA ALA A 114 -1.10 -3.36 -14.95
C ALA A 114 -0.76 -3.79 -13.51
N ILE A 115 0.42 -4.36 -13.27
CA ILE A 115 0.86 -4.76 -11.93
C ILE A 115 1.05 -3.55 -11.01
N HIS A 116 1.73 -2.51 -11.50
CA HIS A 116 1.94 -1.30 -10.70
C HIS A 116 0.62 -0.70 -10.28
N ASN A 117 -0.30 -0.46 -11.24
CA ASN A 117 -1.55 0.24 -10.97
C ASN A 117 -2.49 -0.55 -10.04
N ASN A 118 -2.51 -1.89 -10.11
CA ASN A 118 -3.33 -2.71 -9.23
C ASN A 118 -2.74 -2.86 -7.81
N PHE A 119 -1.43 -2.72 -7.67
CA PHE A 119 -0.72 -3.01 -6.41
C PHE A 119 0.24 -1.89 -6.00
N THR A 120 -0.08 -0.63 -6.31
CA THR A 120 0.74 0.55 -5.98
C THR A 120 1.04 0.61 -4.49
N GLY A 121 2.33 0.76 -4.13
CA GLY A 121 2.79 0.80 -2.76
C GLY A 121 2.77 -0.56 -2.04
N ASN A 122 2.41 -1.65 -2.72
CA ASN A 122 2.39 -3.01 -2.20
C ASN A 122 3.39 -3.90 -2.96
N LEU A 123 4.68 -3.72 -2.65
CA LEU A 123 5.79 -4.45 -3.27
C LEU A 123 5.68 -5.98 -3.10
N LEU A 124 5.04 -6.45 -2.02
CA LEU A 124 4.83 -7.89 -1.81
C LEU A 124 3.87 -8.45 -2.87
N MET A 125 2.75 -7.77 -3.11
CA MET A 125 1.80 -8.19 -4.14
C MET A 125 2.40 -8.08 -5.54
N GLN A 126 3.14 -7.00 -5.84
CA GLN A 126 3.85 -6.89 -7.11
C GLN A 126 4.87 -8.02 -7.30
N LYS A 127 5.61 -8.40 -6.26
CA LYS A 127 6.53 -9.55 -6.28
C LYS A 127 5.77 -10.86 -6.51
N ASN A 128 4.59 -11.03 -5.93
CA ASN A 128 3.76 -12.22 -6.12
C ASN A 128 3.29 -12.33 -7.57
N GLU A 129 2.79 -11.24 -8.16
CA GLU A 129 2.40 -11.20 -9.58
C GLU A 129 3.56 -11.56 -10.51
N VAL A 130 4.73 -10.96 -10.28
CA VAL A 130 5.96 -11.31 -11.01
C VAL A 130 6.29 -12.80 -10.87
N SER A 131 6.11 -13.37 -9.67
CA SER A 131 6.41 -14.77 -9.41
C SER A 131 5.43 -15.71 -10.12
N ILE A 132 4.16 -15.36 -10.17
CA ILE A 132 3.14 -16.08 -10.95
C ILE A 132 3.47 -16.02 -12.45
N LEU A 133 3.82 -14.84 -12.96
CA LEU A 133 4.22 -14.66 -14.35
C LEU A 133 5.43 -15.51 -14.76
N LYS A 134 6.40 -15.72 -13.86
CA LYS A 134 7.55 -16.60 -14.12
C LYS A 134 7.18 -18.07 -14.26
N LEU A 135 6.01 -18.48 -13.79
CA LEU A 135 5.51 -19.85 -13.90
C LEU A 135 4.67 -20.08 -15.17
N VAL A 136 4.36 -19.02 -15.92
CA VAL A 136 3.59 -19.11 -17.16
C VAL A 136 4.43 -19.77 -18.24
N GLU A 137 3.90 -20.82 -18.86
CA GLU A 137 4.52 -21.49 -20.01
C GLU A 137 4.58 -20.54 -21.21
N ASP A 138 5.66 -20.62 -22.00
CA ASP A 138 5.89 -19.74 -23.16
C ASP A 138 4.70 -19.71 -24.13
N GLU A 139 4.02 -20.83 -24.34
CA GLU A 139 2.85 -20.93 -25.22
C GLU A 139 1.63 -20.12 -24.73
N LYS A 140 1.53 -19.90 -23.41
CA LYS A 140 0.43 -19.16 -22.76
C LYS A 140 0.77 -17.70 -22.49
N ILE A 141 1.98 -17.25 -22.85
CA ILE A 141 2.41 -15.88 -22.52
C ILE A 141 1.51 -14.86 -23.22
N GLU A 142 1.23 -15.00 -24.51
CA GLU A 142 0.39 -14.06 -25.27
C GLU A 142 -1.04 -13.97 -24.71
N GLU A 143 -1.63 -15.10 -24.29
CA GLU A 143 -2.94 -15.11 -23.63
C GLU A 143 -2.88 -14.40 -22.27
N THR A 144 -1.84 -14.67 -21.50
CA THR A 144 -1.61 -14.00 -20.21
C THR A 144 -1.44 -12.49 -20.39
N ILE A 145 -0.68 -12.05 -21.39
CA ILE A 145 -0.52 -10.62 -21.73
C ILE A 145 -1.86 -9.99 -22.11
N LYS A 146 -2.74 -10.70 -22.85
CA LYS A 146 -4.09 -10.22 -23.12
C LYS A 146 -4.90 -10.04 -21.85
N ASN A 147 -4.77 -10.95 -20.88
CA ASN A 147 -5.42 -10.79 -19.58
C ASN A 147 -4.90 -9.56 -18.84
N TYR A 148 -3.58 -9.34 -18.78
CA TYR A 148 -3.01 -8.11 -18.21
C TYR A 148 -3.43 -6.84 -18.99
N SER A 149 -3.64 -6.94 -20.30
CA SER A 149 -4.18 -5.85 -21.12
C SER A 149 -5.65 -5.57 -20.78
N ALA A 150 -6.44 -6.61 -20.52
CA ALA A 150 -7.83 -6.48 -20.08
C ALA A 150 -7.96 -6.02 -18.61
N MET A 151 -6.93 -6.26 -17.81
CA MET A 151 -6.76 -5.68 -16.46
C MET A 151 -6.36 -4.20 -16.51
N GLN A 152 -6.10 -3.62 -17.69
CA GLN A 152 -5.82 -2.19 -17.79
C GLN A 152 -7.06 -1.37 -17.53
N ASN A 153 -6.81 -0.37 -16.69
CA ASN A 153 -7.73 0.63 -16.16
C ASN A 153 -8.68 -0.01 -15.19
N HIS A 154 -8.38 0.18 -13.91
CA HIS A 154 -9.15 1.07 -13.06
C HIS A 154 -8.31 1.31 -11.81
N GLU A 155 -7.45 2.34 -11.84
CA GLU A 155 -6.76 2.75 -10.62
C GLU A 155 -7.82 3.03 -9.55
N ILE A 156 -7.50 2.77 -8.28
CA ILE A 156 -8.38 3.19 -7.19
C ILE A 156 -8.64 4.72 -7.30
N PHE A 157 -7.70 5.48 -7.85
CA PHE A 157 -7.85 6.90 -8.20
C PHE A 157 -8.72 7.18 -9.43
N ASP A 158 -8.84 6.24 -10.37
CA ASP A 158 -9.82 6.35 -11.46
C ASP A 158 -11.27 6.27 -10.93
N LEU A 159 -11.50 5.72 -9.73
CA LEU A 159 -12.84 5.68 -9.13
C LEU A 159 -13.35 7.09 -8.85
N GLU A 160 -12.49 7.97 -8.31
CA GLU A 160 -12.83 9.38 -8.10
C GLU A 160 -13.25 10.02 -9.43
N ASN A 161 -12.40 9.88 -10.46
CA ASN A 161 -12.65 10.44 -11.78
C ASN A 161 -13.92 9.87 -12.45
N ALA A 162 -14.14 8.55 -12.38
CA ALA A 162 -15.32 7.92 -12.94
C ALA A 162 -16.61 8.45 -12.31
N ILE A 163 -16.62 8.63 -10.98
CA ILE A 163 -17.77 9.16 -10.25
C ILE A 163 -18.01 10.63 -10.62
N ILE A 164 -17.00 11.51 -10.51
CA ILE A 164 -17.19 12.94 -10.78
C ILE A 164 -17.46 13.24 -12.27
N CYS A 165 -17.06 12.34 -13.17
CA CYS A 165 -17.40 12.43 -14.60
C CYS A 165 -18.73 11.76 -14.95
N THR A 166 -19.49 11.25 -13.96
CA THR A 166 -20.78 10.55 -14.14
C THR A 166 -20.70 9.27 -14.99
N ASP A 167 -19.53 8.64 -15.07
CA ASP A 167 -19.30 7.37 -15.77
C ASP A 167 -19.46 6.19 -14.79
N PHE A 168 -20.71 5.91 -14.40
CA PHE A 168 -21.04 4.88 -13.42
C PHE A 168 -20.81 3.45 -13.93
N ASP A 169 -20.87 3.23 -15.24
CA ASP A 169 -20.49 1.95 -15.85
C ASP A 169 -19.00 1.68 -15.66
N ARG A 170 -18.15 2.69 -15.87
CA ARG A 170 -16.73 2.60 -15.52
C ARG A 170 -16.54 2.43 -14.03
N ALA A 171 -17.22 3.22 -13.19
CA ALA A 171 -17.15 3.11 -11.72
C ALA A 171 -17.41 1.67 -11.23
N ARG A 172 -18.44 0.99 -11.76
CA ARG A 172 -18.76 -0.41 -11.44
C ARG A 172 -17.69 -1.39 -11.89
N LYS A 173 -17.10 -1.19 -13.07
CA LYS A 173 -15.96 -2.03 -13.52
C LYS A 173 -14.75 -1.87 -12.59
N ILE A 174 -14.49 -0.66 -12.10
CA ILE A 174 -13.44 -0.38 -11.10
C ILE A 174 -13.72 -1.18 -9.83
N ILE A 175 -14.93 -1.02 -9.28
CA ILE A 175 -15.34 -1.66 -8.04
C ILE A 175 -15.28 -3.17 -8.15
N ASN A 176 -15.75 -3.76 -9.25
CA ASN A 176 -15.67 -5.20 -9.48
C ASN A 176 -14.22 -5.70 -9.57
N SER A 177 -13.33 -4.95 -10.22
CA SER A 177 -11.89 -5.26 -10.23
C SER A 177 -11.30 -5.25 -8.81
N ILE A 178 -11.60 -4.22 -8.02
CA ILE A 178 -11.13 -4.12 -6.63
C ILE A 178 -11.71 -5.26 -5.78
N ARG A 179 -13.00 -5.59 -5.95
CA ARG A 179 -13.69 -6.67 -5.23
C ARG A 179 -13.09 -8.04 -5.48
N ASN A 180 -12.73 -8.34 -6.73
CA ASN A 180 -12.10 -9.62 -7.06
C ASN A 180 -10.73 -9.80 -6.40
N ASN A 181 -10.07 -8.71 -6.04
CA ASN A 181 -8.73 -8.71 -5.45
C ASN A 181 -8.71 -8.49 -3.92
N ASN A 182 -9.86 -8.25 -3.28
CA ASN A 182 -9.91 -7.90 -1.85
C ASN A 182 -11.10 -8.56 -1.13
N SER A 183 -10.84 -9.14 0.05
CA SER A 183 -11.88 -9.75 0.88
C SER A 183 -12.89 -8.74 1.47
N SER A 184 -12.47 -7.49 1.65
CA SER A 184 -13.28 -6.37 2.15
C SER A 184 -12.99 -5.11 1.34
N VAL A 185 -13.90 -4.12 1.38
CA VAL A 185 -13.66 -2.82 0.74
C VAL A 185 -12.39 -2.19 1.29
N PRO A 186 -11.38 -1.88 0.46
CA PRO A 186 -10.15 -1.24 0.94
C PRO A 186 -10.42 0.13 1.57
N PRO A 187 -9.71 0.53 2.64
CA PRO A 187 -9.87 1.84 3.27
C PRO A 187 -9.76 3.02 2.29
N LEU A 188 -8.94 2.88 1.24
CA LEU A 188 -8.77 3.91 0.22
C LEU A 188 -10.05 4.14 -0.60
N VAL A 189 -10.80 3.09 -0.93
CA VAL A 189 -12.10 3.21 -1.63
C VAL A 189 -13.11 3.95 -0.74
N SER A 190 -13.17 3.58 0.54
CA SER A 190 -14.02 4.26 1.51
C SER A 190 -13.65 5.74 1.67
N TRP A 191 -12.35 6.05 1.68
CA TRP A 191 -11.85 7.42 1.75
C TRP A 191 -12.21 8.24 0.51
N ILE A 192 -12.05 7.68 -0.70
CA ILE A 192 -12.40 8.36 -1.96
C ILE A 192 -13.88 8.73 -1.96
N LEU A 193 -14.77 7.80 -1.61
CA LEU A 193 -16.21 8.09 -1.56
C LEU A 193 -16.54 9.14 -0.51
N SER A 194 -15.94 9.03 0.68
CA SER A 194 -16.11 10.03 1.74
C SER A 194 -15.66 11.42 1.27
N LYS A 195 -14.53 11.50 0.56
CA LYS A 195 -14.01 12.74 -0.03
C LYS A 195 -14.98 13.30 -1.05
N VAL A 196 -15.36 12.52 -2.08
CA VAL A 196 -16.26 12.96 -3.15
C VAL A 196 -17.56 13.53 -2.59
N ILE A 197 -18.23 12.77 -1.70
CA ILE A 197 -19.49 13.18 -1.08
C ILE A 197 -19.27 14.45 -0.25
N SER A 198 -18.29 14.47 0.65
CA SER A 198 -18.03 15.64 1.52
C SER A 198 -17.69 16.91 0.73
N SER A 199 -16.89 16.77 -0.34
CA SER A 199 -16.54 17.85 -1.25
C SER A 199 -17.77 18.42 -1.94
N CYS A 200 -18.69 17.57 -2.42
CA CYS A 200 -19.93 18.03 -3.04
C CYS A 200 -20.86 18.75 -2.05
N TYR A 201 -20.98 18.26 -0.81
CA TYR A 201 -21.68 18.99 0.26
C TYR A 201 -21.04 20.35 0.51
N GLY A 202 -19.71 20.40 0.63
CA GLY A 202 -18.96 21.65 0.78
C GLY A 202 -19.25 22.63 -0.36
N ILE A 203 -19.26 22.17 -1.61
CA ILE A 203 -19.58 23.00 -2.79
C ILE A 203 -21.01 23.56 -2.70
N LYS A 204 -22.01 22.71 -2.44
CA LYS A 204 -23.41 23.13 -2.34
C LYS A 204 -23.69 24.08 -1.18
N SER A 205 -23.07 23.86 -0.02
CA SER A 205 -23.24 24.70 1.16
C SER A 205 -22.56 26.07 1.04
N SER A 206 -21.67 26.26 0.07
CA SER A 206 -20.86 27.49 -0.08
C SER A 206 -21.55 28.64 -0.82
N ASN A 207 -22.85 28.58 -1.10
CA ASN A 207 -23.63 29.63 -1.78
C ASN A 207 -22.91 30.25 -3.01
N GLY A 208 -22.27 29.41 -3.82
CA GLY A 208 -21.66 29.80 -5.10
C GLY A 208 -20.19 30.26 -5.06
N LYS A 209 -19.50 30.23 -3.92
CA LYS A 209 -18.04 30.51 -3.85
C LYS A 209 -17.27 29.53 -2.95
N PRO A 210 -17.27 28.23 -3.24
CA PRO A 210 -16.50 27.28 -2.46
C PRO A 210 -14.99 27.51 -2.62
N ASN A 211 -14.24 27.45 -1.51
CA ASN A 211 -12.79 27.30 -1.59
C ASN A 211 -12.46 25.83 -1.86
N LEU A 212 -12.33 25.47 -3.14
CA LEU A 212 -12.11 24.10 -3.58
C LEU A 212 -10.78 23.51 -3.07
N TYR A 213 -9.78 24.34 -2.80
CA TYR A 213 -8.50 23.89 -2.24
C TYR A 213 -8.66 23.39 -0.79
N ASP A 214 -9.44 24.11 0.03
CA ASP A 214 -9.71 23.73 1.42
C ASP A 214 -10.54 22.43 1.50
N LEU A 215 -11.25 22.09 0.42
CA LEU A 215 -11.99 20.82 0.26
C LEU A 215 -11.12 19.68 -0.28
N GLY A 216 -9.80 19.89 -0.47
CA GLY A 216 -8.87 18.88 -0.98
C GLY A 216 -9.04 18.56 -2.47
N ILE A 217 -9.60 19.49 -3.25
CA ILE A 217 -9.84 19.33 -4.70
C ILE A 217 -8.72 20.02 -5.48
N TRP A 218 -7.97 19.22 -6.25
CA TRP A 218 -6.91 19.71 -7.13
C TRP A 218 -7.47 20.46 -8.34
N ARG A 219 -6.73 21.46 -8.84
CA ARG A 219 -7.19 22.38 -9.90
C ARG A 219 -7.68 21.69 -11.17
N ASP A 220 -7.01 20.62 -11.55
CA ASP A 220 -7.25 19.83 -12.76
C ASP A 220 -8.58 19.08 -12.78
N VAL A 221 -9.22 18.88 -11.62
CA VAL A 221 -10.52 18.19 -11.50
C VAL A 221 -11.64 19.10 -10.94
N GLN A 222 -11.36 20.38 -10.72
CA GLN A 222 -12.32 21.31 -10.11
C GLN A 222 -13.59 21.48 -10.94
N SER A 223 -13.47 21.47 -12.28
CA SER A 223 -14.61 21.70 -13.17
C SER A 223 -15.60 20.53 -13.15
N GLU A 224 -15.07 19.32 -13.05
CA GLU A 224 -15.75 18.04 -12.96
C GLU A 224 -16.48 17.94 -11.62
N TYR A 225 -15.79 18.27 -10.52
CA TYR A 225 -16.40 18.34 -9.20
C TYR A 225 -17.57 19.34 -9.14
N MET A 226 -17.40 20.53 -9.72
CA MET A 226 -18.47 21.54 -9.76
C MET A 226 -19.65 21.05 -10.61
N SER A 227 -19.39 20.49 -11.79
CA SER A 227 -20.40 19.91 -12.68
C SER A 227 -21.20 18.80 -11.99
N PHE A 228 -20.50 17.85 -11.38
CA PHE A 228 -21.08 16.74 -10.65
C PHE A 228 -21.92 17.20 -9.46
N SER A 229 -21.35 18.06 -8.62
CA SER A 229 -22.02 18.60 -7.43
C SER A 229 -23.28 19.38 -7.78
N ASN A 230 -23.34 20.04 -8.93
CA ASN A 230 -24.53 20.77 -9.37
C ASN A 230 -25.65 19.83 -9.84
N LYS A 231 -25.31 18.66 -10.41
CA LYS A 231 -26.28 17.70 -10.94
C LYS A 231 -26.87 16.77 -9.89
N ILE A 232 -26.16 16.49 -8.80
CA ILE A 232 -26.66 15.59 -7.75
C ILE A 232 -27.68 16.30 -6.88
N ASP A 233 -28.83 15.67 -6.60
CA ASP A 233 -29.73 16.12 -5.52
C ASP A 233 -29.47 15.36 -4.21
N PHE A 234 -28.75 16.00 -3.28
CA PHE A 234 -28.45 15.43 -1.97
C PHE A 234 -29.66 15.35 -1.03
N ASN A 235 -30.80 15.98 -1.34
CA ASN A 235 -32.03 15.78 -0.57
C ASN A 235 -32.62 14.37 -0.78
N GLN A 236 -32.18 13.67 -1.83
CA GLN A 236 -32.62 12.32 -2.18
C GLN A 236 -31.62 11.23 -1.76
N ILE A 237 -30.52 11.59 -1.07
CA ILE A 237 -29.47 10.63 -0.71
C ILE A 237 -29.03 10.77 0.75
N ASP A 238 -29.11 9.68 1.52
CA ASP A 238 -28.48 9.51 2.85
C ASP A 238 -26.94 9.32 2.74
N SER A 239 -26.30 9.94 1.76
CA SER A 239 -24.96 9.60 1.25
C SER A 239 -23.86 9.79 2.29
N LEU A 240 -23.98 10.81 3.15
CA LEU A 240 -23.03 11.00 4.26
C LEU A 240 -23.14 9.90 5.33
N ALA A 241 -24.35 9.45 5.65
CA ALA A 241 -24.56 8.36 6.60
C ALA A 241 -24.04 7.04 6.03
N ASN A 242 -24.29 6.78 4.75
CA ASN A 242 -23.79 5.59 4.07
C ASN A 242 -22.26 5.60 3.89
N ALA A 243 -21.64 6.74 3.59
CA ALA A 243 -20.18 6.86 3.53
C ALA A 243 -19.52 6.59 4.89
N PHE A 244 -20.11 7.11 5.97
CA PHE A 244 -19.66 6.83 7.33
C PHE A 244 -19.85 5.36 7.72
N LEU A 245 -20.97 4.75 7.30
CA LEU A 245 -21.23 3.32 7.49
C LEU A 245 -20.24 2.45 6.70
N LEU A 246 -19.87 2.88 5.49
CA LEU A 246 -18.85 2.22 4.67
C LEU A 246 -17.47 2.25 5.36
N ASP A 247 -17.08 3.39 5.93
CA ASP A 247 -15.82 3.52 6.67
C ASP A 247 -15.78 2.61 7.91
N LYS A 248 -16.87 2.56 8.68
CA LYS A 248 -16.97 1.67 9.83
C LYS A 248 -16.96 0.19 9.45
N SER A 249 -17.71 -0.18 8.41
CA SER A 249 -17.82 -1.58 7.97
C SER A 249 -16.55 -2.08 7.29
N SER A 250 -15.86 -1.24 6.50
CA SER A 250 -14.56 -1.58 5.91
C SER A 250 -13.46 -1.81 6.95
N LYS A 251 -13.52 -1.12 8.10
CA LYS A 251 -12.64 -1.30 9.25
C LYS A 251 -13.04 -2.46 10.18
N GLY A 252 -14.13 -3.18 9.88
CA GLY A 252 -14.65 -4.27 10.72
C GLY A 252 -15.30 -3.81 12.03
N ILE A 253 -15.58 -2.51 12.18
CA ILE A 253 -16.22 -1.92 13.37
C ILE A 253 -17.73 -2.15 13.35
N HIS A 254 -18.33 -2.29 12.16
CA HIS A 254 -19.75 -2.55 11.97
C HIS A 254 -19.96 -3.87 11.21
N PRO A 255 -20.89 -4.75 11.62
CA PRO A 255 -21.03 -6.10 11.07
C PRO A 255 -21.67 -6.18 9.66
N ILE A 256 -21.96 -5.04 9.04
CA ILE A 256 -22.60 -5.02 7.72
C ILE A 256 -21.57 -5.29 6.62
N ASN A 257 -21.98 -5.93 5.54
CA ASN A 257 -21.10 -6.18 4.40
C ASN A 257 -20.76 -4.84 3.70
N SER A 258 -19.50 -4.43 3.76
CA SER A 258 -19.01 -3.17 3.19
C SER A 258 -19.20 -3.09 1.67
N TRP A 259 -19.16 -4.22 0.95
CA TRP A 259 -19.43 -4.24 -0.49
C TRP A 259 -20.88 -3.89 -0.81
N ASN A 260 -21.83 -4.34 0.00
CA ASN A 260 -23.24 -3.99 -0.19
C ASN A 260 -23.47 -2.50 0.05
N VAL A 261 -22.86 -1.93 1.10
CA VAL A 261 -22.94 -0.49 1.39
C VAL A 261 -22.34 0.33 0.25
N LEU A 262 -21.20 -0.10 -0.30
CA LEU A 262 -20.55 0.52 -1.46
C LEU A 262 -21.48 0.55 -2.69
N GLU A 263 -22.09 -0.59 -3.04
CA GLU A 263 -23.04 -0.68 -4.16
C GLU A 263 -24.29 0.21 -3.96
N THR A 264 -24.79 0.29 -2.74
CA THR A 264 -25.90 1.21 -2.40
C THR A 264 -25.50 2.67 -2.65
N ILE A 265 -24.33 3.11 -2.17
CA ILE A 265 -23.85 4.48 -2.39
C ILE A 265 -23.75 4.80 -3.88
N ILE A 266 -23.17 3.88 -4.68
CA ILE A 266 -22.99 4.09 -6.12
C ILE A 266 -24.34 4.18 -6.84
N SER A 267 -25.28 3.31 -6.48
CA SER A 267 -26.63 3.31 -7.05
C SER A 267 -27.40 4.57 -6.67
N ASP A 268 -27.30 5.02 -5.43
CA ASP A 268 -27.96 6.24 -4.98
C ASP A 268 -27.41 7.49 -5.69
N LEU A 269 -26.08 7.57 -5.84
CA LEU A 269 -25.43 8.65 -6.59
C LEU A 269 -25.90 8.68 -8.05
N GLU A 270 -25.96 7.53 -8.72
CA GLU A 270 -26.44 7.43 -10.10
C GLU A 270 -27.94 7.80 -10.21
N ASN A 271 -28.79 7.26 -9.34
CA ASN A 271 -30.23 7.53 -9.34
C ASN A 271 -30.53 9.02 -9.12
N SER A 272 -29.76 9.69 -8.26
CA SER A 272 -29.92 11.13 -7.99
C SER A 272 -29.65 12.04 -9.21
N LEU A 273 -28.96 11.51 -10.23
CA LEU A 273 -28.71 12.21 -11.48
C LEU A 273 -29.84 12.00 -12.49
N LEU A 274 -30.60 10.91 -12.37
CA LEU A 274 -31.73 10.59 -13.25
C LEU A 274 -33.03 11.30 -12.82
N SER A 275 -33.11 11.75 -11.57
CA SER A 275 -34.25 12.45 -11.01
C SER A 275 -34.24 13.98 -11.22
N ASN A 276 -33.18 14.51 -11.84
CA ASN A 276 -32.99 15.93 -12.20
C ASN A 276 -33.03 16.15 -13.71
#